data_AF-A0A7C3GUQ3-F1
#
_entry.id   AF-A0A7C3GUQ3-F1
#
_cell.length_a   1.000
_cell.length_b   1.000
_cell.length_c   1.000
_cell.angle_alpha   90.00
_cell.angle_beta   90.00
_cell.angle_gamma   90.00
#
_symmetry.space_group_name_H-M   'P 1'
#
loop_
_entity.id
_entity.type
_entity.pdbx_description
1 polymer ?
#
loop_
_entity_poly.entity_id
_entity_poly.type
_entity_poly.pdbx_seq_one_letter_code
_entity_poly.pdbx_strand_id
1 'polypeptide(L)'
;MAGKRWMIALSGLILIALLGLVACGPAPTATPMPVDTPTAAPSPTPVEGTAERPASNAQIAPLIHQAIEDLSQRLDLDPQQIHLQAVEDVQWRDSSLGCPESGQNYLMV
;
A
#
# COMPACT_ATOMS: atom_id res chain seq x y z
N MET A 1 -34.18 39.21 -1.55
CA MET A 1 -33.92 37.89 -2.17
C MET A 1 -33.50 36.87 -1.09
N ALA A 2 -34.39 36.56 -0.14
CA ALA A 2 -34.08 35.72 1.03
C ALA A 2 -34.75 34.32 0.99
N GLY A 3 -35.69 34.08 0.07
CA GLY A 3 -36.45 32.82 0.00
C GLY A 3 -35.81 31.67 -0.78
N LYS A 4 -34.76 31.92 -1.58
CA LYS A 4 -34.14 30.87 -2.43
C LYS A 4 -33.05 30.07 -1.70
N ARG A 5 -32.42 30.64 -0.67
CA ARG A 5 -31.35 29.97 0.12
C ARG A 5 -31.91 28.92 1.08
N TRP A 6 -33.17 29.07 1.51
CA TRP A 6 -33.84 28.14 2.44
C TRP A 6 -34.37 26.88 1.73
N MET A 7 -34.82 26.99 0.49
CA MET A 7 -35.29 25.85 -0.30
C MET A 7 -34.15 24.91 -0.77
N ILE A 8 -32.94 25.43 -1.00
CA ILE A 8 -31.79 24.61 -1.40
C ILE A 8 -31.26 23.79 -0.20
N ALA A 9 -31.33 24.35 1.01
CA ALA A 9 -30.93 23.66 2.24
C ALA A 9 -31.85 22.47 2.60
N LEU A 10 -33.16 22.58 2.33
CA LEU A 10 -34.14 21.51 2.59
C LEU A 10 -34.06 20.37 1.55
N SER A 11 -33.75 20.66 0.29
CA SER A 11 -33.63 19.64 -0.77
C SER A 11 -32.32 18.84 -0.70
N GLY A 12 -31.21 19.44 -0.22
CA GLY A 12 -29.93 18.75 -0.06
C GLY A 12 -29.93 17.76 1.11
N LEU A 13 -30.63 18.09 2.20
CA LEU A 13 -30.69 17.27 3.41
C LEU A 13 -31.51 15.97 3.20
N ILE A 14 -32.49 15.99 2.28
CA ILE A 14 -33.30 14.82 1.89
C ILE A 14 -32.50 13.86 0.97
N LEU A 15 -31.57 14.39 0.16
CA LEU A 15 -30.75 13.58 -0.75
C LEU A 15 -29.58 12.87 -0.03
N ILE A 16 -29.07 13.46 1.06
CA ILE A 16 -28.03 12.85 1.91
C ILE A 16 -28.63 11.77 2.84
N ALA A 17 -29.91 11.85 3.20
CA ALA A 17 -30.58 10.88 4.06
C ALA A 17 -31.03 9.59 3.34
N LEU A 18 -31.10 9.57 2.01
CA LEU A 18 -31.55 8.41 1.22
C LEU A 18 -30.39 7.51 0.71
N LEU A 19 -29.13 7.95 0.83
CA LEU A 19 -27.96 7.23 0.31
C LEU A 19 -27.11 6.54 1.38
N GLY A 20 -27.70 6.25 2.54
CA GLY A 20 -27.04 5.53 3.63
C GLY A 20 -27.98 4.50 4.24
N LEU A 21 -28.11 3.31 3.63
CA LEU A 21 -28.53 2.05 4.26
C LEU A 21 -28.69 0.92 3.22
N VAL A 22 -27.58 0.46 2.63
CA VAL A 22 -27.50 -0.86 1.98
C VAL A 22 -26.06 -1.35 2.12
N ALA A 23 -25.72 -2.53 2.61
CA ALA A 23 -26.32 -3.50 3.50
C ALA A 23 -25.13 -4.38 3.92
N CYS A 24 -24.97 -4.65 5.22
CA CYS A 24 -24.03 -5.64 5.71
C CYS A 24 -24.51 -7.02 5.23
N GLY A 25 -23.78 -7.65 4.30
CA GLY A 25 -24.07 -8.99 3.81
C GLY A 25 -23.52 -10.07 4.75
N PRO A 26 -24.20 -11.22 4.89
CA PRO A 26 -23.67 -12.33 5.68
C PRO A 26 -22.36 -12.85 5.08
N ALA A 27 -21.37 -13.05 5.95
CA ALA A 27 -20.05 -13.56 5.59
C ALA A 27 -20.17 -14.92 4.87
N PRO A 28 -19.41 -15.15 3.77
CA PRO A 28 -19.34 -16.47 3.17
C PRO A 28 -18.72 -17.44 4.17
N THR A 29 -19.43 -18.53 4.45
CA THR A 29 -18.92 -19.70 5.16
C THR A 29 -17.70 -20.22 4.41
N ALA A 30 -16.51 -20.04 4.99
CA ALA A 30 -15.30 -20.70 4.51
C ALA A 30 -15.47 -22.21 4.78
N THR A 31 -15.67 -22.98 3.72
CA THR A 31 -15.43 -24.42 3.72
C THR A 31 -14.01 -24.65 4.24
N PRO A 32 -13.78 -25.50 5.25
CA PRO A 32 -12.42 -25.85 5.62
C PRO A 32 -11.76 -26.51 4.41
N MET A 33 -10.80 -25.82 3.80
CA MET A 33 -9.94 -26.41 2.78
C MET A 33 -9.13 -27.53 3.45
N PRO A 34 -8.99 -28.70 2.81
CA PRO A 34 -8.04 -29.70 3.27
C PRO A 34 -6.67 -29.04 3.34
N VAL A 35 -6.03 -29.14 4.51
CA VAL A 35 -4.65 -28.72 4.71
C VAL A 35 -3.79 -29.72 3.95
N ASP A 36 -3.48 -29.41 2.70
CA ASP A 36 -2.35 -30.04 2.03
C ASP A 36 -1.09 -29.60 2.78
N THR A 37 -0.58 -30.51 3.60
CA THR A 37 0.72 -30.38 4.25
C THR A 37 1.75 -30.14 3.16
N PRO A 38 2.45 -28.99 3.12
CA PRO A 38 3.51 -28.81 2.16
C PRO A 38 4.59 -29.86 2.47
N THR A 39 4.68 -30.84 1.57
CA THR A 39 5.81 -31.76 1.47
C THR A 39 7.05 -30.90 1.35
N ALA A 40 7.91 -30.97 2.37
CA ALA A 40 9.16 -30.23 2.41
C ALA A 40 9.95 -30.52 1.12
N ALA A 41 10.00 -29.53 0.22
CA ALA A 41 10.94 -29.53 -0.87
C ALA A 41 12.35 -29.50 -0.27
N PRO A 42 13.31 -30.29 -0.78
CA PRO A 42 14.69 -30.20 -0.33
C PRO A 42 15.18 -28.76 -0.55
N SER A 43 15.60 -28.13 0.53
CA SER A 43 16.22 -26.81 0.53
C SER A 43 17.36 -26.79 -0.50
N PRO A 44 17.40 -25.86 -1.47
CA PRO A 44 18.58 -25.70 -2.29
C PRO A 44 19.73 -25.29 -1.38
N THR A 45 20.84 -26.01 -1.48
CA THR A 45 22.12 -25.67 -0.87
C THR A 45 22.48 -24.22 -1.24
N PRO A 46 22.80 -23.35 -0.27
CA PRO A 46 23.26 -22.00 -0.56
C PRO A 46 24.56 -22.08 -1.38
N VAL A 47 24.47 -21.69 -2.65
CA VAL A 47 25.65 -21.41 -3.46
C VAL A 47 26.34 -20.19 -2.87
N GLU A 48 27.59 -20.38 -2.48
CA GLU A 48 28.54 -19.38 -2.01
C GLU A 48 28.89 -18.43 -3.16
N GLY A 49 27.92 -17.61 -3.57
CA GLY A 49 28.16 -16.33 -4.20
C GLY A 49 28.45 -15.31 -3.10
N THR A 50 29.45 -14.45 -3.31
CA THR A 50 29.82 -13.36 -2.40
C THR A 50 28.57 -12.68 -1.84
N ALA A 51 28.23 -13.00 -0.59
CA ALA A 51 27.09 -12.41 0.08
C ALA A 51 27.39 -10.93 0.30
N GLU A 52 26.82 -10.09 -0.55
CA GLU A 52 26.69 -8.66 -0.27
C GLU A 52 25.93 -8.58 1.04
N ARG A 53 26.64 -8.19 2.11
CA ARG A 53 26.04 -8.13 3.45
C ARG A 53 24.83 -7.21 3.34
N PRO A 54 23.62 -7.63 3.76
CA PRO A 54 22.45 -6.78 3.70
C PRO A 54 22.79 -5.47 4.40
N ALA A 55 22.51 -4.35 3.72
CA ALA A 55 22.78 -3.03 4.27
C ALA A 55 22.11 -2.94 5.65
N SER A 56 22.91 -2.65 6.66
CA SER A 56 22.42 -2.56 8.03
C SER A 56 21.40 -1.42 8.13
N ASN A 57 20.42 -1.54 9.03
CA ASN A 57 19.40 -0.50 9.23
C ASN A 57 20.00 0.89 9.46
N ALA A 58 21.18 0.97 10.07
CA ALA A 58 21.90 2.23 10.27
C ALA A 58 22.32 2.90 8.95
N GLN A 59 22.66 2.12 7.92
CA GLN A 59 23.07 2.64 6.61
C GLN A 59 21.88 3.15 5.79
N ILE A 60 20.68 2.56 5.97
CA ILE A 60 19.47 2.92 5.22
C ILE A 60 18.65 4.02 5.94
N ALA A 61 18.90 4.27 7.23
CA ALA A 61 18.19 5.28 8.02
C ALA A 61 18.04 6.67 7.35
N PRO A 62 19.07 7.24 6.67
CA PRO A 62 18.91 8.51 5.97
C PRO A 62 17.88 8.45 4.83
N LEU A 63 17.81 7.33 4.10
CA LEU A 63 16.85 7.12 3.01
C LEU A 63 15.43 6.96 3.56
N ILE A 64 15.28 6.31 4.72
CA ILE A 64 13.98 6.21 5.41
C ILE A 64 13.48 7.60 5.81
N HIS A 65 14.33 8.43 6.41
CA HIS A 65 13.96 9.81 6.77
C HIS A 65 13.57 10.62 5.54
N GLN A 66 14.35 10.53 4.45
CA GLN A 66 14.04 11.21 3.21
C GLN A 66 12.68 10.78 2.63
N ALA A 67 12.38 9.48 2.66
CA ALA A 67 11.09 8.97 2.19
C ALA A 67 9.91 9.46 3.05
N ILE A 68 10.09 9.53 4.37
CA ILE A 68 9.08 10.08 5.30
C ILE A 68 8.83 11.57 5.01
N GLU A 69 9.90 12.35 4.83
CA GLU A 69 9.78 13.78 4.52
C GLU A 69 9.07 14.03 3.18
N ASP A 70 9.43 13.31 2.11
CA ASP A 70 8.74 13.40 0.81
C ASP A 70 7.24 13.10 0.95
N LEU A 71 6.92 12.00 1.64
CA LEU A 71 5.54 11.58 1.82
C LEU A 71 4.73 12.59 2.65
N SER A 72 5.32 13.14 3.72
CA SER A 72 4.69 14.16 4.56
C SER A 72 4.31 15.40 3.76
N GLN A 73 5.20 15.87 2.87
CA GLN A 73 4.97 17.04 2.04
C GLN A 73 3.88 16.81 1.00
N ARG A 74 3.84 15.61 0.41
CA ARG A 74 2.84 15.25 -0.61
C ARG A 74 1.44 15.08 -0.04
N LEU A 75 1.34 14.63 1.20
CA LEU A 75 0.07 14.34 1.86
C LEU A 75 -0.38 15.42 2.86
N ASP A 76 0.46 16.44 3.12
CA ASP A 76 0.23 17.48 4.14
C ASP A 76 -0.04 16.88 5.53
N LEU A 77 0.79 15.91 5.93
CA LEU A 77 0.71 15.22 7.22
C LEU A 77 1.94 15.55 8.08
N ASP A 78 1.78 15.47 9.39
CA ASP A 78 2.94 15.56 10.29
C ASP A 78 3.82 14.31 10.11
N PRO A 79 5.16 14.44 9.94
CA PRO A 79 6.06 13.29 9.79
C PRO A 79 5.95 12.25 10.90
N GLN A 80 5.56 12.65 12.12
CA GLN A 80 5.38 11.75 13.27
C GLN A 80 4.20 10.79 13.10
N GLN A 81 3.27 11.09 12.19
CA GLN A 81 2.14 10.22 11.85
C GLN A 81 2.51 9.13 10.83
N ILE A 82 3.70 9.19 10.25
CA ILE A 82 4.19 8.23 9.24
C ILE A 82 5.12 7.24 9.92
N HIS A 83 4.82 5.96 9.76
CA HIS A 83 5.59 4.87 10.36
C HIS A 83 6.12 3.91 9.29
N LEU A 84 7.39 3.56 9.41
CA LEU A 84 8.02 2.54 8.57
C LEU A 84 7.38 1.18 8.85
N GLN A 85 6.83 0.54 7.82
CA GLN A 85 6.30 -0.82 7.95
C GLN A 85 7.38 -1.88 7.75
N ALA A 86 8.14 -1.79 6.65
CA ALA A 86 9.17 -2.75 6.29
C ALA A 86 10.25 -2.11 5.41
N VAL A 87 11.43 -2.71 5.43
CA VAL A 87 12.50 -2.48 4.46
C VAL A 87 12.92 -3.86 3.99
N GLU A 88 12.80 -4.08 2.68
CA GLU A 88 13.11 -5.36 2.06
C GLU A 88 14.17 -5.15 1.00
N ASP A 89 15.14 -6.06 0.99
CA ASP A 89 16.09 -6.15 -0.12
C ASP A 89 15.40 -6.93 -1.25
N VAL A 90 15.11 -6.23 -2.35
CA VAL A 90 14.35 -6.76 -3.48
C VAL A 90 15.13 -6.49 -4.76
N GLN A 91 15.37 -7.56 -5.53
CA GLN A 91 15.84 -7.43 -6.90
C GLN A 91 14.66 -7.05 -7.79
N TRP A 92 14.69 -5.83 -8.31
CA TRP A 92 13.72 -5.37 -9.28
C TRP A 92 14.01 -5.95 -10.67
N ARG A 93 12.97 -6.09 -11.50
CA ARG A 93 13.09 -6.62 -12.87
C ARG A 93 13.44 -5.55 -13.89
N ASP A 94 13.04 -4.32 -13.63
CA ASP A 94 13.26 -3.18 -14.48
C ASP A 94 13.33 -1.88 -13.66
N SER A 95 13.63 -0.78 -14.34
CA SER A 95 13.80 0.55 -13.74
C SER A 95 12.47 1.22 -13.36
N SER A 96 11.33 0.53 -13.45
CA SER A 96 10.04 1.06 -12.94
C SER A 96 9.90 0.90 -11.43
N LEU A 97 10.74 0.06 -10.81
CA LEU A 97 10.73 -0.22 -9.36
C LEU A 97 9.32 -0.61 -8.85
N GLY A 98 8.54 -1.31 -9.68
CA GLY A 98 7.22 -1.82 -9.33
C GLY A 98 6.05 -0.87 -9.60
N CYS A 99 6.30 0.35 -10.09
CA CYS A 99 5.26 1.34 -10.40
C CYS A 99 5.34 1.80 -11.87
N PRO A 100 5.11 0.92 -12.86
CA PRO A 100 5.17 1.31 -14.27
C PRO A 100 3.99 2.19 -14.68
N GLU A 101 4.28 3.26 -15.40
CA GLU A 101 3.28 4.13 -16.03
C GLU A 101 2.90 3.60 -17.42
N SER A 102 1.64 3.83 -17.81
CA SER A 102 1.13 3.36 -19.10
C SER A 102 1.82 4.07 -20.26
N GLY A 103 2.28 3.30 -21.25
CA GLY A 103 2.92 3.81 -22.46
C GLY A 103 4.39 4.20 -22.30
N GLN A 104 4.99 4.00 -21.12
CA GLN A 104 6.42 4.18 -20.88
C GLN A 104 7.19 2.87 -21.11
N ASN A 105 8.44 3.00 -21.56
CA ASN A 105 9.38 1.88 -21.66
C ASN A 105 10.43 2.04 -20.54
N TYR A 106 10.68 0.97 -19.80
CA TYR A 106 11.66 0.93 -18.70
C TYR A 106 12.86 0.08 -19.07
N LEU A 107 14.02 0.41 -18.52
CA LEU A 107 15.24 -0.35 -18.74
C LEU A 107 15.18 -1.64 -17.91
N MET A 108 15.59 -2.75 -18.51
CA MET A 108 15.79 -4.00 -17.79
C MET A 108 17.01 -3.86 -16.87
N VAL A 109 16.91 -4.38 -15.65
CA VAL A 109 18.02 -4.40 -14.68
C VAL A 109 18.53 -5.81 -14.42
#